data_AF-A0A5K3EUA3-F1
#
_entry.id   AF-A0A5K3EUA3-F1
#
_cell.length_a   1.000
_cell.length_b   1.000
_cell.length_c   1.000
_cell.angle_alpha   90.00
_cell.angle_beta   90.00
_cell.angle_gamma   90.00
#
_symmetry.space_group_name_H-M   'P 1'
#
loop_
_entity.id
_entity.type
_entity.pdbx_description
1 polymer ?
#
loop_
_entity_poly.entity_id
_entity_poly.type
_entity_poly.pdbx_seq_one_letter_code
_entity_poly.pdbx_strand_id
1 'polypeptide(L)'
;TTLPLTLRVLIIDLHTLIRFTLTVRKNYRDVIYHNWYHGFSVAHAAYAQIKCEDAKFTEVEKLCILIAALCHDLDHRGRDNSYQRKKGTPLATLYSTSILEHHHFNMTLTILQQPGNQIFANVAGASYYEILMIIKHAILSTDLSRLEGSKKIVRDLLAKSDGVNWQQKEERMATVAVLLPASDLCSMYKPWDVHWKVVLIVMEEMWAQGDEEKKNGSIPIDVMNRDLYHQLPEIQINFFKGICLPLFRLVAQAMPSLRTIPKQAASNFAQWSEMCLLPETAKRDRVKELLRHHPSSSKGMHLK
;
A
#
# COMPACT_ATOMS: atom_id res chain seq x y z
N THR A 1 -9.86 -9.48 31.76
CA THR A 1 -10.01 -8.46 30.70
C THR A 1 -10.90 -9.03 29.61
N THR A 2 -12.01 -8.38 29.29
CA THR A 2 -12.98 -8.85 28.29
C THR A 2 -12.40 -8.70 26.88
N LEU A 3 -12.27 -9.81 26.14
CA LEU A 3 -11.88 -9.80 24.72
C LEU A 3 -12.73 -8.81 23.91
N PRO A 4 -12.15 -8.04 22.96
CA PRO A 4 -12.89 -7.20 22.03
C PRO A 4 -14.05 -7.95 21.36
N LEU A 5 -15.19 -7.27 21.18
CA LEU A 5 -16.43 -7.86 20.64
C LEU A 5 -16.20 -8.61 19.32
N THR A 6 -15.37 -8.08 18.42
CA THR A 6 -15.04 -8.72 17.14
C THR A 6 -14.35 -10.08 17.30
N LEU A 7 -13.45 -10.25 18.27
CA LEU A 7 -12.80 -11.54 18.52
C LEU A 7 -13.80 -12.58 19.03
N ARG A 8 -14.83 -12.14 19.77
CA ARG A 8 -15.91 -13.01 20.25
C ARG A 8 -16.85 -13.42 19.12
N VAL A 9 -17.25 -12.47 18.27
CA VAL A 9 -18.16 -12.71 17.15
C VAL A 9 -17.52 -13.66 16.12
N LEU A 10 -16.23 -13.51 15.85
CA LEU A 10 -15.52 -14.33 14.86
C LEU A 10 -14.78 -15.54 15.48
N ILE A 11 -14.88 -15.73 16.79
CA ILE A 11 -14.29 -16.87 17.54
C ILE A 11 -12.78 -17.00 17.26
N ILE A 12 -12.06 -15.87 17.32
CA ILE A 12 -10.62 -15.82 17.11
C ILE A 12 -9.91 -15.88 18.46
N ASP A 13 -9.11 -16.92 18.65
CA ASP A 13 -8.26 -17.04 19.83
C ASP A 13 -7.17 -15.96 19.84
N LEU A 14 -7.04 -15.27 20.97
CA LEU A 14 -6.11 -14.15 21.12
C LEU A 14 -4.65 -14.60 21.03
N HIS A 15 -4.29 -15.78 21.56
CA HIS A 15 -2.93 -16.28 21.46
C HIS A 15 -2.56 -16.63 20.02
N THR A 16 -3.49 -17.21 19.27
CA THR A 16 -3.37 -17.50 17.85
C THR A 16 -3.20 -16.21 17.04
N LEU A 17 -3.98 -15.17 17.34
CA LEU A 17 -3.85 -13.86 16.69
C LEU A 17 -2.50 -13.20 17.00
N ILE A 18 -2.07 -13.19 18.27
CA ILE A 18 -0.75 -12.64 18.65
C ILE A 18 0.37 -13.39 17.94
N ARG A 19 0.33 -14.73 17.92
CA ARG A 19 1.32 -15.55 17.22
C ARG A 19 1.33 -15.24 15.73
N PHE A 20 0.17 -15.17 15.09
CA PHE A 20 0.03 -14.79 13.69
C PHE A 20 0.68 -13.42 13.43
N THR A 21 0.32 -12.39 14.19
CA THR A 21 0.87 -11.04 14.02
C THR A 21 2.39 -11.00 14.20
N LEU A 22 2.94 -11.70 15.19
CA LEU A 22 4.40 -11.77 15.40
C LEU A 22 5.10 -12.55 14.28
N THR A 23 4.47 -13.61 13.75
CA THR A 23 4.98 -14.34 12.59
C THR A 23 4.98 -13.47 11.34
N VAL A 24 3.92 -12.70 11.08
CA VAL A 24 3.86 -11.73 9.97
C VAL A 24 4.97 -10.69 10.12
N ARG A 25 5.13 -10.08 11.31
CA ARG A 25 6.22 -9.13 11.57
C ARG A 25 7.60 -9.71 11.29
N LYS A 26 7.85 -10.95 11.71
CA LYS A 26 9.12 -11.64 11.48
C LYS A 26 9.42 -11.87 9.99
N ASN A 27 8.40 -11.94 9.15
CA ASN A 27 8.52 -12.17 7.71
C ASN A 27 8.54 -10.89 6.87
N TYR A 28 8.45 -9.71 7.49
CA TYR A 28 8.87 -8.46 6.85
C TYR A 28 10.39 -8.32 6.93
N ARG A 29 11.02 -7.93 5.82
CA ARG A 29 12.47 -7.69 5.76
C ARG A 29 12.82 -6.31 6.30
N ASP A 30 14.08 -6.16 6.72
CA ASP A 30 14.67 -4.86 7.05
C ASP A 30 15.08 -4.14 5.76
N VAL A 31 14.08 -3.58 5.08
CA VAL A 31 14.23 -2.73 3.88
C VAL A 31 13.78 -1.30 4.20
N ILE A 32 14.11 -0.36 3.32
CA ILE A 32 14.00 1.08 3.62
C ILE A 32 12.54 1.50 3.84
N TYR A 33 11.63 1.14 2.92
CA TYR A 33 10.22 1.53 2.97
C TYR A 33 9.28 0.36 3.20
N HIS A 34 9.28 -0.66 2.32
CA HIS A 34 8.32 -1.76 2.34
C HIS A 34 8.64 -2.80 3.44
N ASN A 35 8.65 -2.35 4.68
CA ASN A 35 8.97 -3.09 5.89
C ASN A 35 7.73 -3.21 6.81
N TRP A 36 7.92 -3.74 8.03
CA TRP A 36 6.82 -3.93 9.00
C TRP A 36 6.04 -2.64 9.30
N TYR A 37 6.71 -1.49 9.36
CA TYR A 37 6.05 -0.22 9.68
C TYR A 37 5.13 0.23 8.56
N HIS A 38 5.50 -0.02 7.30
CA HIS A 38 4.61 0.18 6.16
C HIS A 38 3.38 -0.74 6.26
N GLY A 39 3.58 -2.06 6.36
CA GLY A 39 2.48 -3.03 6.49
C GLY A 39 1.52 -2.70 7.64
N PHE A 40 2.05 -2.28 8.80
CA PHE A 40 1.24 -1.83 9.93
C PHE A 40 0.47 -0.53 9.65
N SER A 41 1.10 0.44 8.98
CA SER A 41 0.46 1.71 8.61
C SER A 41 -0.69 1.50 7.64
N VAL A 42 -0.52 0.60 6.67
CA VAL A 42 -1.56 0.19 5.72
C VAL A 42 -2.69 -0.54 6.42
N ALA A 43 -2.40 -1.46 7.33
CA ALA A 43 -3.42 -2.14 8.14
C ALA A 43 -4.24 -1.16 9.00
N HIS A 44 -3.60 -0.15 9.60
CA HIS A 44 -4.29 0.91 10.33
C HIS A 44 -5.16 1.79 9.41
N ALA A 45 -4.66 2.16 8.23
CA ALA A 45 -5.45 2.92 7.25
C ALA A 45 -6.67 2.12 6.79
N ALA A 46 -6.50 0.83 6.48
CA ALA A 46 -7.60 -0.07 6.13
C ALA A 46 -8.62 -0.18 7.27
N TYR A 47 -8.16 -0.30 8.52
CA TYR A 47 -9.03 -0.29 9.69
C TYR A 47 -9.90 0.97 9.77
N ALA A 48 -9.29 2.16 9.64
CA ALA A 48 -10.03 3.41 9.67
C ALA A 48 -11.08 3.48 8.55
N GLN A 49 -10.73 3.00 7.35
CA GLN A 49 -11.63 3.00 6.19
C GLN A 49 -12.81 2.04 6.35
N ILE A 50 -12.59 0.80 6.82
CA ILE A 50 -13.67 -0.20 6.98
C ILE A 50 -14.54 0.04 8.23
N LYS A 51 -14.14 0.95 9.12
CA LYS A 51 -14.92 1.37 10.29
C LYS A 51 -15.87 2.53 10.00
N CYS A 52 -15.77 3.17 8.84
CA CYS A 52 -16.72 4.18 8.42
C CYS A 52 -18.13 3.61 8.25
N GLU A 53 -19.15 4.46 8.42
CA GLU A 53 -20.56 4.05 8.38
C GLU A 53 -20.97 3.48 7.03
N ASP A 54 -20.37 3.96 5.93
CA ASP A 54 -20.63 3.51 4.56
C ASP A 54 -20.05 2.12 4.28
N ALA A 55 -19.09 1.64 5.08
CA ALA A 55 -18.38 0.39 4.86
C ALA A 55 -19.22 -0.84 5.26
N LYS A 56 -20.24 -1.19 4.47
CA LYS A 56 -21.16 -2.30 4.75
C LYS A 56 -20.62 -3.67 4.28
N PHE A 57 -19.32 -3.91 4.52
CA PHE A 57 -18.72 -5.24 4.37
C PHE A 57 -19.22 -6.19 5.47
N THR A 58 -19.23 -7.49 5.19
CA THR A 58 -19.47 -8.50 6.24
C THR A 58 -18.31 -8.50 7.25
N GLU A 59 -18.54 -9.02 8.46
CA GLU A 59 -17.47 -9.09 9.47
C GLU A 59 -16.29 -9.98 9.02
N VAL A 60 -16.56 -11.03 8.23
CA VAL A 60 -15.52 -11.86 7.61
C VAL A 60 -14.74 -11.08 6.56
N GLU A 61 -15.41 -10.33 5.69
CA GLU A 61 -14.76 -9.50 4.67
C GLU A 61 -13.88 -8.43 5.33
N LYS A 62 -14.36 -7.76 6.38
CA LYS A 62 -13.57 -6.78 7.16
C LYS A 62 -12.31 -7.40 7.74
N LEU A 63 -12.41 -8.60 8.33
CA LEU A 63 -11.25 -9.32 8.82
C LEU A 63 -10.28 -9.65 7.68
N CYS A 64 -10.77 -10.16 6.55
CA CYS A 64 -9.95 -10.47 5.39
C CYS A 64 -9.21 -9.23 4.86
N ILE A 65 -9.87 -8.08 4.80
CA ILE A 65 -9.27 -6.80 4.38
C ILE A 65 -8.14 -6.40 5.34
N LEU A 66 -8.34 -6.50 6.65
CA LEU A 66 -7.30 -6.18 7.64
C LEU A 66 -6.09 -7.12 7.55
N ILE A 67 -6.34 -8.42 7.39
CA ILE A 67 -5.27 -9.42 7.27
C ILE A 67 -4.53 -9.23 5.94
N ALA A 68 -5.23 -8.99 4.85
CA ALA A 68 -4.61 -8.66 3.56
C ALA A 68 -3.74 -7.40 3.68
N ALA A 69 -4.26 -6.33 4.29
CA ALA A 69 -3.51 -5.09 4.49
C ALA A 69 -2.23 -5.29 5.29
N LEU A 70 -2.27 -6.07 6.37
CA LEU A 70 -1.09 -6.36 7.18
C LEU A 70 -0.06 -7.25 6.46
N CYS A 71 -0.49 -8.06 5.49
CA CYS A 71 0.35 -9.07 4.85
C CYS A 71 0.74 -8.73 3.40
N HIS A 72 0.23 -7.64 2.84
CA HIS A 72 0.27 -7.37 1.40
C HIS A 72 1.69 -7.26 0.81
N ASP A 73 2.70 -7.00 1.65
CA ASP A 73 4.11 -6.83 1.27
C ASP A 73 5.06 -7.81 1.99
N LEU A 74 4.53 -8.94 2.46
CA LEU A 74 5.33 -9.95 3.16
C LEU A 74 6.55 -10.39 2.34
N ASP A 75 7.74 -10.36 2.96
CA ASP A 75 9.00 -10.73 2.30
C ASP A 75 9.39 -9.83 1.10
N HIS A 76 8.89 -8.57 1.04
CA HIS A 76 9.35 -7.58 0.07
C HIS A 76 10.85 -7.29 0.21
N ARG A 77 11.57 -7.15 -0.91
CA ARG A 77 13.04 -7.06 -0.97
C ARG A 77 13.56 -5.67 -1.30
N GLY A 78 12.69 -4.67 -1.27
CA GLY A 78 12.99 -3.29 -1.64
C GLY A 78 13.25 -3.11 -3.14
N ARG A 79 12.71 -4.01 -3.97
CA ARG A 79 12.90 -4.04 -5.42
C ARG A 79 11.59 -4.39 -6.11
N ASP A 80 11.18 -3.56 -7.05
CA ASP A 80 9.86 -3.64 -7.69
C ASP A 80 9.74 -4.79 -8.70
N ASN A 81 8.51 -5.00 -9.20
CA ASN A 81 8.20 -6.01 -10.21
C ASN A 81 9.02 -5.84 -11.51
N SER A 82 9.42 -4.62 -11.87
CA SER A 82 10.27 -4.34 -13.03
C SER A 82 11.67 -4.91 -12.83
N TYR A 83 12.28 -4.68 -11.67
CA TYR A 83 13.56 -5.25 -11.29
C TYR A 83 13.52 -6.78 -11.26
N GLN A 84 12.50 -7.38 -10.63
CA GLN A 84 12.39 -8.84 -10.54
C GLN A 84 12.45 -9.48 -11.93
N ARG A 85 11.75 -8.88 -12.91
CA ARG A 85 11.69 -9.33 -14.30
C ARG A 85 13.02 -9.13 -15.03
N LYS A 86 13.59 -7.92 -15.00
CA LYS A 86 14.86 -7.60 -15.67
C LYS A 86 16.01 -8.48 -15.18
N LYS A 87 16.02 -8.81 -13.89
CA LYS A 87 17.06 -9.66 -13.28
C LYS A 87 16.80 -11.16 -13.43
N GLY A 88 15.67 -11.58 -13.98
CA GLY A 88 15.34 -13.00 -14.13
C GLY A 88 15.36 -13.74 -12.79
N THR A 89 14.86 -13.10 -11.73
CA THR A 89 14.86 -13.69 -10.39
C THR A 89 14.00 -14.97 -10.34
N PRO A 90 14.22 -15.88 -9.37
CA PRO A 90 13.38 -17.05 -9.21
C PRO A 90 11.88 -16.72 -9.07
N LEU A 91 11.55 -15.59 -8.44
CA LEU A 91 10.16 -15.12 -8.34
C LEU A 91 9.58 -14.78 -9.71
N ALA A 92 10.36 -14.12 -10.59
CA ALA A 92 9.94 -13.83 -11.96
C ALA A 92 9.82 -15.07 -12.85
N THR A 93 10.43 -16.20 -12.48
CA THR A 93 10.20 -17.50 -13.11
C THR A 93 8.88 -18.14 -12.65
N LEU A 94 8.52 -17.97 -11.38
CA LEU A 94 7.32 -18.57 -10.80
C LEU A 94 6.04 -17.80 -11.14
N TYR A 95 6.11 -16.48 -11.27
CA TYR A 95 4.97 -15.62 -11.51
C TYR A 95 5.19 -14.75 -12.74
N SER A 96 4.24 -14.74 -13.66
CA SER A 96 4.32 -13.99 -14.92
C SER A 96 3.73 -12.57 -14.83
N THR A 97 2.83 -12.33 -13.88
CA THR A 97 2.17 -11.05 -13.59
C THR A 97 2.15 -10.81 -12.09
N SER A 98 2.13 -9.56 -11.64
CA SER A 98 2.02 -9.19 -10.21
C SER A 98 2.95 -10.04 -9.34
N ILE A 99 4.24 -10.07 -9.73
CA ILE A 99 5.22 -11.07 -9.28
C ILE A 99 5.31 -11.07 -7.76
N LEU A 100 5.48 -9.88 -7.20
CA LEU A 100 5.59 -9.68 -5.76
C LEU A 100 4.26 -9.93 -5.05
N GLU A 101 3.14 -9.46 -5.60
CA GLU A 101 1.83 -9.61 -4.93
C GLU A 101 1.39 -11.07 -4.87
N HIS A 102 1.70 -11.88 -5.89
CA HIS A 102 1.53 -13.34 -5.82
C HIS A 102 2.43 -13.98 -4.77
N HIS A 103 3.68 -13.52 -4.65
CA HIS A 103 4.60 -13.97 -3.61
C HIS A 103 4.09 -13.62 -2.20
N HIS A 104 3.64 -12.39 -1.98
CA HIS A 104 3.08 -11.90 -0.72
C HIS A 104 1.84 -12.71 -0.30
N PHE A 105 0.95 -13.03 -1.25
CA PHE A 105 -0.18 -13.91 -0.99
C PHE A 105 0.26 -15.33 -0.60
N ASN A 106 1.25 -15.91 -1.29
CA ASN A 106 1.74 -17.25 -0.96
C ASN A 106 2.44 -17.30 0.42
N MET A 107 3.18 -16.26 0.78
CA MET A 107 3.71 -16.08 2.14
C MET A 107 2.59 -16.04 3.18
N THR A 108 1.53 -15.26 2.90
CA THR A 108 0.34 -15.17 3.76
C THR A 108 -0.31 -16.55 3.95
N LEU A 109 -0.53 -17.29 2.86
CA LEU A 109 -1.10 -18.64 2.90
C LEU A 109 -0.25 -19.60 3.73
N THR A 110 1.07 -19.55 3.55
CA THR A 110 2.00 -20.41 4.30
C THR A 110 1.93 -20.11 5.80
N ILE A 111 1.90 -18.84 6.20
CA ILE A 111 1.75 -18.45 7.61
C ILE A 111 0.41 -18.93 8.17
N LEU A 112 -0.70 -18.74 7.44
CA LEU A 112 -2.04 -19.15 7.87
C LEU A 112 -2.18 -20.67 8.04
N GLN A 113 -1.37 -21.46 7.35
CA GLN A 113 -1.37 -22.93 7.47
C GLN A 113 -0.52 -23.45 8.63
N GLN A 114 0.38 -22.64 9.19
CA GLN A 114 1.26 -23.06 10.29
C GLN A 114 0.50 -23.31 11.59
N PRO A 115 0.79 -24.39 12.34
CA PRO A 115 0.19 -24.68 13.63
C PRO A 115 0.18 -23.50 14.61
N GLY A 116 -1.04 -23.11 15.01
CA GLY A 116 -1.30 -22.00 15.93
C GLY A 116 -1.18 -20.60 15.34
N ASN A 117 -1.07 -20.46 14.02
CA ASN A 117 -1.30 -19.20 13.29
C ASN A 117 -2.67 -19.19 12.58
N GLN A 118 -3.48 -20.25 12.75
CA GLN A 118 -4.74 -20.47 12.03
C GLN A 118 -5.89 -19.60 12.57
N ILE A 119 -5.78 -18.28 12.40
CA ILE A 119 -6.75 -17.28 12.92
C ILE A 119 -8.16 -17.43 12.34
N PHE A 120 -8.33 -18.19 11.25
CA PHE A 120 -9.61 -18.45 10.60
C PHE A 120 -10.23 -19.82 10.95
N ALA A 121 -9.59 -20.61 11.84
CA ALA A 121 -9.98 -22.01 12.08
C ALA A 121 -11.45 -22.18 12.53
N ASN A 122 -11.97 -21.21 13.30
CA ASN A 122 -13.33 -21.24 13.85
C ASN A 122 -14.25 -20.15 13.29
N VAL A 123 -13.82 -19.46 12.22
CA VAL A 123 -14.62 -18.37 11.64
C VAL A 123 -15.82 -18.98 10.91
N ALA A 124 -17.02 -18.73 11.44
CA ALA A 124 -18.27 -19.13 10.83
C ALA A 124 -18.71 -18.14 9.73
N GLY A 125 -19.57 -18.60 8.83
CA GLY A 125 -20.23 -17.75 7.82
C GLY A 125 -19.48 -17.58 6.49
N ALA A 126 -18.28 -18.15 6.35
CA ALA A 126 -17.58 -18.26 5.07
C ALA A 126 -16.72 -19.53 5.05
N SER A 127 -16.49 -20.09 3.87
CA SER A 127 -15.53 -21.20 3.73
C SER A 127 -14.09 -20.69 3.83
N TYR A 128 -13.15 -21.55 4.25
CA TYR A 128 -11.73 -21.19 4.25
C TYR A 128 -11.23 -20.82 2.84
N TYR A 129 -11.72 -21.49 1.81
CA TYR A 129 -11.43 -21.14 0.42
C TYR A 129 -11.89 -19.72 0.07
N GLU A 130 -13.12 -19.35 0.45
CA GLU A 130 -13.65 -18.01 0.24
C GLU A 130 -12.81 -16.93 0.93
N ILE A 131 -12.44 -17.15 2.19
CA ILE A 131 -11.54 -16.27 2.95
C ILE A 131 -10.22 -16.07 2.20
N LEU A 132 -9.59 -17.16 1.74
CA LEU A 132 -8.34 -17.09 0.99
C LEU A 132 -8.51 -16.33 -0.33
N MET A 133 -9.64 -16.47 -1.02
CA MET A 133 -9.89 -15.76 -2.27
C MET A 133 -10.11 -14.26 -2.05
N ILE A 134 -10.75 -13.85 -0.96
CA ILE A 134 -10.88 -12.43 -0.60
C ILE A 134 -9.50 -11.84 -0.28
N ILE A 135 -8.69 -12.54 0.54
CA ILE A 135 -7.33 -12.09 0.87
C ILE A 135 -6.47 -11.99 -0.39
N LYS A 136 -6.52 -13.01 -1.27
CA LYS A 136 -5.79 -13.01 -2.54
C LYS A 136 -6.19 -11.84 -3.42
N HIS A 137 -7.50 -11.61 -3.59
CA HIS A 137 -8.02 -10.51 -4.40
C HIS A 137 -7.56 -9.16 -3.87
N ALA A 138 -7.62 -8.97 -2.55
CA ALA A 138 -7.17 -7.76 -1.89
C ALA A 138 -5.65 -7.54 -2.11
N ILE A 139 -4.80 -8.52 -1.76
CA ILE A 139 -3.33 -8.40 -1.95
C ILE A 139 -2.98 -8.16 -3.42
N LEU A 140 -3.55 -8.91 -4.37
CA LEU A 140 -3.26 -8.68 -5.79
C LEU A 140 -3.71 -7.30 -6.29
N SER A 141 -4.66 -6.64 -5.61
CA SER A 141 -5.09 -5.29 -6.02
C SER A 141 -4.05 -4.21 -5.73
N THR A 142 -3.05 -4.46 -4.86
CA THR A 142 -1.99 -3.49 -4.54
C THR A 142 -0.96 -3.34 -5.66
N ASP A 143 -0.94 -4.25 -6.64
CA ASP A 143 -0.18 -4.04 -7.89
C ASP A 143 -0.77 -2.85 -8.65
N LEU A 144 -0.07 -1.71 -8.61
CA LEU A 144 -0.50 -0.47 -9.24
C LEU A 144 -0.70 -0.59 -10.76
N SER A 145 -0.11 -1.59 -11.42
CA SER A 145 -0.35 -1.84 -12.85
C SER A 145 -1.80 -2.30 -13.15
N ARG A 146 -2.49 -2.86 -12.15
CA ARG A 146 -3.89 -3.31 -12.25
C ARG A 146 -4.89 -2.23 -11.88
N LEU A 147 -4.43 -1.17 -11.22
CA LEU A 147 -5.27 -0.15 -10.60
C LEU A 147 -6.24 0.52 -11.58
N GLU A 148 -5.82 0.81 -12.82
CA GLU A 148 -6.68 1.46 -13.80
C GLU A 148 -7.89 0.60 -14.16
N GLY A 149 -7.70 -0.72 -14.29
CA GLY A 149 -8.77 -1.69 -14.50
C GLY A 149 -9.74 -1.72 -13.32
N SER A 150 -9.23 -1.77 -12.09
CA SER A 150 -10.07 -1.72 -10.87
C SER A 150 -10.86 -0.42 -10.78
N LYS A 151 -10.22 0.73 -11.04
CA LYS A 151 -10.88 2.04 -11.05
C LYS A 151 -11.99 2.10 -12.12
N LYS A 152 -11.78 1.49 -13.29
CA LYS A 152 -12.79 1.46 -14.35
C LYS A 152 -14.03 0.69 -13.91
N ILE A 153 -13.84 -0.49 -13.31
CA ILE A 153 -14.96 -1.30 -12.80
C ILE A 153 -15.78 -0.50 -11.78
N VAL A 154 -15.13 0.13 -10.80
CA VAL A 154 -15.84 0.92 -9.77
C VAL A 154 -16.53 2.15 -10.37
N ARG A 155 -15.90 2.86 -11.33
CA ARG A 155 -16.57 3.96 -12.05
C ARG A 155 -17.81 3.48 -12.80
N ASP A 156 -17.72 2.37 -13.51
CA ASP A 156 -18.82 1.80 -14.30
C ASP A 156 -19.98 1.36 -13.38
N LEU A 157 -19.67 0.88 -12.16
CA LEU A 157 -20.67 0.58 -11.12
C LEU A 157 -21.36 1.87 -10.65
N LEU A 158 -20.59 2.86 -10.20
CA LEU A 158 -21.11 4.13 -9.67
C LEU A 158 -21.85 4.98 -10.71
N ALA A 159 -21.66 4.71 -12.01
CA ALA A 159 -22.41 5.38 -13.08
C ALA A 159 -23.80 4.75 -13.33
N LYS A 160 -24.02 3.51 -12.89
CA LYS A 160 -25.27 2.76 -13.13
C LYS A 160 -26.24 2.80 -11.95
N SER A 161 -25.78 3.21 -10.77
CA SER A 161 -26.54 3.22 -9.53
C SER A 161 -26.19 4.44 -8.68
N ASP A 162 -27.06 4.77 -7.71
CA ASP A 162 -26.80 5.79 -6.70
C ASP A 162 -25.83 5.30 -5.60
N GLY A 163 -24.66 4.82 -6.02
CA GLY A 163 -23.61 4.30 -5.14
C GLY A 163 -23.44 2.78 -5.18
N VAL A 164 -22.59 2.27 -4.29
CA VAL A 164 -22.26 0.85 -4.17
C VAL A 164 -23.45 0.06 -3.62
N ASN A 165 -23.90 -0.98 -4.32
CA ASN A 165 -24.85 -1.94 -3.80
C ASN A 165 -24.16 -2.94 -2.87
N TRP A 166 -24.16 -2.64 -1.59
CA TRP A 166 -23.54 -3.46 -0.55
C TRP A 166 -24.16 -4.85 -0.36
N GLN A 167 -25.32 -5.14 -0.96
CA GLN A 167 -25.88 -6.51 -0.95
C GLN A 167 -25.16 -7.41 -1.96
N GLN A 168 -24.58 -6.84 -3.02
CA GLN A 168 -23.89 -7.59 -4.07
C GLN A 168 -22.41 -7.79 -3.73
N LYS A 169 -21.98 -9.05 -3.69
CA LYS A 169 -20.61 -9.40 -3.31
C LYS A 169 -19.60 -8.85 -4.32
N GLU A 170 -19.95 -8.85 -5.59
CA GLU A 170 -19.12 -8.40 -6.71
C GLU A 170 -18.81 -6.90 -6.56
N GLU A 171 -19.79 -6.09 -6.16
CA GLU A 171 -19.59 -4.66 -5.92
C GLU A 171 -18.77 -4.38 -4.66
N ARG A 172 -18.98 -5.17 -3.60
CA ARG A 172 -18.12 -5.12 -2.41
C ARG A 172 -16.67 -5.46 -2.78
N MET A 173 -16.44 -6.51 -3.55
CA MET A 173 -15.08 -6.91 -3.99
C MET A 173 -14.44 -5.91 -4.97
N ALA A 174 -15.23 -5.29 -5.85
CA ALA A 174 -14.76 -4.19 -6.69
C ALA A 174 -14.32 -2.99 -5.83
N THR A 175 -15.07 -2.69 -4.76
CA THR A 175 -14.70 -1.64 -3.80
C THR A 175 -13.40 -1.99 -3.06
N VAL A 176 -13.20 -3.24 -2.62
CA VAL A 176 -11.94 -3.68 -2.02
C VAL A 176 -10.74 -3.43 -2.95
N ALA A 177 -10.90 -3.65 -4.26
CA ALA A 177 -9.84 -3.49 -5.26
C ALA A 177 -9.38 -2.04 -5.49
N VAL A 178 -10.08 -1.05 -4.93
CA VAL A 178 -9.64 0.36 -4.89
C VAL A 178 -9.40 0.86 -3.46
N LEU A 179 -10.06 0.26 -2.47
CA LEU A 179 -9.92 0.60 -1.06
C LEU A 179 -8.55 0.18 -0.50
N LEU A 180 -8.08 -1.04 -0.81
CA LEU A 180 -6.78 -1.47 -0.31
C LEU A 180 -5.61 -0.69 -0.94
N PRO A 181 -5.58 -0.41 -2.26
CA PRO A 181 -4.60 0.50 -2.83
C PRO A 181 -4.64 1.91 -2.23
N ALA A 182 -5.84 2.40 -1.84
CA ALA A 182 -5.94 3.67 -1.14
C ALA A 182 -5.40 3.60 0.30
N SER A 183 -5.51 2.46 0.96
CA SER A 183 -4.84 2.20 2.25
C SER A 183 -3.34 2.09 2.10
N ASP A 184 -2.86 1.45 1.03
CA ASP A 184 -1.45 1.28 0.72
C ASP A 184 -0.76 2.64 0.51
N LEU A 185 -1.42 3.54 -0.22
CA LEU A 185 -0.97 4.91 -0.45
C LEU A 185 -1.32 5.86 0.71
N CYS A 186 -1.46 5.37 1.96
CA CYS A 186 -1.93 6.21 3.06
C CYS A 186 -1.00 7.35 3.46
N SER A 187 0.29 7.24 3.15
CA SER A 187 1.28 8.30 3.33
C SER A 187 0.95 9.55 2.52
N MET A 188 0.22 9.41 1.41
CA MET A 188 -0.10 10.50 0.48
C MET A 188 -1.18 11.45 1.00
N TYR A 189 -1.95 11.04 2.01
CA TYR A 189 -2.96 11.86 2.69
C TYR A 189 -2.72 11.95 4.20
N LYS A 190 -1.47 11.80 4.65
CA LYS A 190 -1.07 12.24 5.99
C LYS A 190 -0.85 13.75 6.03
N PRO A 191 -0.81 14.37 7.22
CA PRO A 191 -0.33 15.74 7.37
C PRO A 191 1.02 15.94 6.70
N TRP A 192 1.27 17.15 6.18
CA TRP A 192 2.43 17.46 5.35
C TRP A 192 3.75 17.01 5.98
N ASP A 193 3.95 17.31 7.26
CA ASP A 193 5.16 17.03 8.04
C ASP A 193 5.47 15.53 8.21
N VAL A 194 4.46 14.68 8.07
CA VAL A 194 4.60 13.22 8.00
C VAL A 194 4.78 12.79 6.55
N HIS A 195 3.95 13.30 5.65
CA HIS A 195 3.91 12.94 4.24
C HIS A 195 5.28 13.07 3.57
N TRP A 196 5.93 14.24 3.62
CA TRP A 196 7.18 14.43 2.90
C TRP A 196 8.31 13.56 3.45
N LYS A 197 8.33 13.28 4.76
CA LYS A 197 9.34 12.38 5.36
C LYS A 197 9.20 10.97 4.82
N VAL A 198 7.97 10.47 4.74
CA VAL A 198 7.70 9.14 4.17
C VAL A 198 8.03 9.11 2.68
N VAL A 199 7.72 10.17 1.93
CA VAL A 199 8.15 10.30 0.52
C VAL A 199 9.66 10.15 0.39
N LEU A 200 10.47 10.80 1.23
CA LEU A 200 11.92 10.64 1.14
C LEU A 200 12.39 9.20 1.41
N ILE A 201 11.73 8.49 2.32
CA ILE A 201 12.02 7.06 2.60
C ILE A 201 11.68 6.20 1.37
N VAL A 202 10.52 6.43 0.74
CA VAL A 202 10.14 5.75 -0.51
C VAL A 202 11.17 6.02 -1.61
N MET A 203 11.54 7.28 -1.79
CA MET A 203 12.52 7.68 -2.81
C MET A 203 13.88 7.05 -2.56
N GLU A 204 14.35 6.96 -1.32
CA GLU A 204 15.62 6.29 -1.03
C GLU A 204 15.59 4.80 -1.39
N GLU A 205 14.46 4.11 -1.21
CA GLU A 205 14.34 2.72 -1.68
C GLU A 205 14.37 2.60 -3.21
N MET A 206 13.65 3.48 -3.90
CA MET A 206 13.65 3.56 -5.37
C MET A 206 15.03 3.91 -5.93
N TRP A 207 15.73 4.85 -5.29
CA TRP A 207 17.09 5.25 -5.64
C TRP A 207 18.10 4.14 -5.36
N ALA A 208 17.96 3.40 -4.26
CA ALA A 208 18.81 2.23 -4.00
C ALA A 208 18.68 1.17 -5.11
N GLN A 209 17.48 0.99 -5.66
CA GLN A 209 17.29 0.17 -6.87
C GLN A 209 17.99 0.78 -8.09
N GLY A 210 17.77 2.07 -8.37
CA GLY A 210 18.37 2.73 -9.52
C GLY A 210 19.90 2.77 -9.49
N ASP A 211 20.50 2.94 -8.32
CA ASP A 211 21.96 2.86 -8.11
C ASP A 211 22.49 1.47 -8.47
N GLU A 212 21.75 0.43 -8.11
CA GLU A 212 22.10 -0.94 -8.43
C GLU A 212 21.94 -1.23 -9.92
N GLU A 213 20.88 -0.74 -10.56
CA GLU A 213 20.72 -0.80 -12.01
C GLU A 213 21.88 -0.10 -12.73
N LYS A 214 22.27 1.10 -12.28
CA LYS A 214 23.40 1.88 -12.80
C LYS A 214 24.74 1.15 -12.64
N LYS A 215 25.00 0.55 -11.48
CA LYS A 215 26.21 -0.28 -11.23
C LYS A 215 26.28 -1.49 -12.16
N ASN A 216 25.14 -2.02 -12.59
CA ASN A 216 25.05 -3.14 -13.51
C ASN A 216 24.98 -2.71 -14.99
N GLY A 217 25.29 -1.46 -15.31
CA GLY A 217 25.33 -0.94 -16.68
C GLY A 217 23.97 -0.59 -17.29
N SER A 218 22.89 -0.58 -16.51
CA SER A 218 21.57 -0.14 -16.96
C SER A 218 21.36 1.34 -16.65
N ILE A 219 20.60 2.04 -17.48
CA ILE A 219 20.16 3.41 -17.18
C ILE A 219 18.86 3.31 -16.37
N PRO A 220 18.83 3.72 -15.09
CA PRO A 220 17.59 3.72 -14.32
C PRO A 220 16.62 4.76 -14.90
N ILE A 221 15.32 4.51 -14.75
CA ILE A 221 14.31 5.52 -15.09
C ILE A 221 14.47 6.76 -14.21
N ASP A 222 14.06 7.92 -14.70
CA ASP A 222 14.30 9.21 -14.01
C ASP A 222 13.87 9.21 -12.53
N VAL A 223 12.72 8.59 -12.22
CA VAL A 223 12.21 8.49 -10.85
C VAL A 223 13.14 7.71 -9.90
N MET A 224 13.88 6.74 -10.44
CA MET A 224 14.85 5.91 -9.70
C MET A 224 16.28 6.48 -9.79
N ASN A 225 16.49 7.56 -10.55
CA ASN A 225 17.81 8.18 -10.69
C ASN A 225 18.04 9.24 -9.60
N ARG A 226 18.86 8.92 -8.60
CA ARG A 226 19.17 9.86 -7.50
C ARG A 226 19.84 11.15 -7.94
N ASP A 227 20.51 11.17 -9.10
CA ASP A 227 21.15 12.38 -9.63
C ASP A 227 20.09 13.44 -10.02
N LEU A 228 18.85 13.00 -10.25
CA LEU A 228 17.70 13.84 -10.55
C LEU A 228 16.88 14.20 -9.30
N TYR A 229 17.47 14.15 -8.09
CA TYR A 229 16.78 14.46 -6.83
C TYR A 229 15.99 15.77 -6.85
N HIS A 230 16.49 16.79 -7.56
CA HIS A 230 15.88 18.11 -7.70
C HIS A 230 14.51 18.10 -8.40
N GLN A 231 14.17 17.02 -9.12
CA GLN A 231 12.88 16.80 -9.75
C GLN A 231 11.84 16.16 -8.80
N LEU A 232 12.19 15.96 -7.53
CA LEU A 232 11.28 15.37 -6.54
C LEU A 232 9.90 16.05 -6.52
N PRO A 233 9.76 17.40 -6.53
CA PRO A 233 8.46 18.04 -6.59
C PRO A 233 7.62 17.64 -7.82
N GLU A 234 8.22 17.63 -9.00
CA GLU A 234 7.57 17.25 -10.26
C GLU A 234 7.14 15.77 -10.24
N ILE A 235 8.01 14.90 -9.75
CA ILE A 235 7.73 13.47 -9.54
C ILE A 235 6.49 13.30 -8.67
N GLN A 236 6.43 14.02 -7.54
CA GLN A 236 5.30 13.94 -6.62
C GLN A 236 4.01 14.47 -7.25
N ILE A 237 4.05 15.64 -7.90
CA ILE A 237 2.87 16.20 -8.60
C ILE A 237 2.34 15.22 -9.64
N ASN A 238 3.22 14.59 -10.43
CA ASN A 238 2.82 13.62 -11.45
C ASN A 238 2.19 12.38 -10.82
N PHE A 239 2.76 11.87 -9.74
CA PHE A 239 2.21 10.74 -9.00
C PHE A 239 0.83 11.05 -8.40
N PHE A 240 0.66 12.24 -7.81
CA PHE A 240 -0.63 12.70 -7.30
C PHE A 240 -1.68 12.84 -8.41
N LYS A 241 -1.33 13.43 -9.55
CA LYS A 241 -2.24 13.62 -10.69
C LYS A 241 -2.63 12.30 -11.35
N GLY A 242 -1.66 11.41 -11.58
CA GLY A 242 -1.86 10.16 -12.32
C GLY A 242 -2.50 9.06 -11.48
N ILE A 243 -2.16 8.99 -10.19
CA ILE A 243 -2.49 7.84 -9.35
C ILE A 243 -3.33 8.26 -8.14
N CYS A 244 -2.78 9.10 -7.25
CA CYS A 244 -3.37 9.31 -5.93
C CYS A 244 -4.73 10.02 -5.97
N LEU A 245 -4.81 11.22 -6.56
CA LEU A 245 -6.05 12.01 -6.55
C LEU A 245 -7.21 11.33 -7.30
N PRO A 246 -7.00 10.71 -8.49
CA PRO A 246 -8.05 9.94 -9.14
C PRO A 246 -8.56 8.78 -8.27
N LEU A 247 -7.66 8.04 -7.62
CA LEU A 247 -8.02 6.94 -6.73
C LEU A 247 -8.80 7.43 -5.51
N PHE A 248 -8.29 8.43 -4.80
CA PHE A 248 -8.90 8.91 -3.56
C PHE A 248 -10.25 9.56 -3.78
N ARG A 249 -10.44 10.26 -4.90
CA ARG A 249 -11.75 10.81 -5.27
C ARG A 249 -12.74 9.69 -5.57
N LEU A 250 -12.32 8.64 -6.28
CA LEU A 250 -13.17 7.49 -6.58
C LEU A 250 -13.57 6.74 -5.29
N VAL A 251 -12.63 6.53 -4.37
CA VAL A 251 -12.92 5.94 -3.06
C VAL A 251 -13.89 6.81 -2.27
N ALA A 252 -13.71 8.13 -2.26
CA ALA A 252 -14.65 9.04 -1.59
C ALA A 252 -16.03 9.08 -2.28
N GLN A 253 -16.12 8.80 -3.58
CA GLN A 253 -17.39 8.66 -4.29
C GLN A 253 -18.09 7.35 -3.92
N ALA A 254 -17.34 6.24 -3.81
CA ALA A 254 -17.86 4.95 -3.36
C ALA A 254 -18.24 4.95 -1.87
N MET A 255 -17.51 5.70 -1.05
CA MET A 255 -17.66 5.79 0.41
C MET A 255 -17.55 7.25 0.88
N PRO A 256 -18.66 8.02 0.87
CA PRO A 256 -18.67 9.47 1.17
C PRO A 256 -18.07 9.91 2.50
N SER A 257 -18.06 9.04 3.51
CA SER A 257 -17.39 9.26 4.80
C SER A 257 -15.88 9.49 4.65
N LEU A 258 -15.27 9.01 3.55
CA LEU A 258 -13.84 9.13 3.26
C LEU A 258 -13.44 10.40 2.51
N ARG A 259 -14.35 11.37 2.34
CA ARG A 259 -14.10 12.64 1.63
C ARG A 259 -12.91 13.47 2.14
N THR A 260 -12.45 13.22 3.37
CA THR A 260 -11.26 13.87 3.95
C THR A 260 -9.96 13.40 3.29
N ILE A 261 -9.91 12.17 2.77
CA ILE A 261 -8.74 11.58 2.10
C ILE A 261 -8.32 12.43 0.88
N PRO A 262 -9.17 12.64 -0.15
CA PRO A 262 -8.79 13.45 -1.30
C PRO A 262 -8.56 14.92 -0.94
N LYS A 263 -9.23 15.46 0.10
CA LYS A 263 -8.99 16.84 0.58
C LYS A 263 -7.58 17.00 1.14
N GLN A 264 -7.13 16.09 2.01
CA GLN A 264 -5.78 16.13 2.57
C GLN A 264 -4.72 15.86 1.50
N ALA A 265 -4.95 14.90 0.61
CA ALA A 265 -4.07 14.65 -0.53
C ALA A 265 -3.92 15.88 -1.43
N ALA A 266 -5.00 16.63 -1.68
CA ALA A 266 -4.95 17.87 -2.44
C ALA A 266 -4.14 18.97 -1.73
N SER A 267 -4.15 19.02 -0.40
CA SER A 267 -3.28 19.92 0.36
C SER A 267 -1.81 19.56 0.21
N ASN A 268 -1.45 18.27 0.28
CA ASN A 268 -0.07 17.82 0.04
C ASN A 268 0.37 18.09 -1.42
N PHE A 269 -0.54 17.88 -2.38
CA PHE A 269 -0.32 18.21 -3.78
C PHE A 269 -0.03 19.71 -3.99
N ALA A 270 -0.76 20.59 -3.31
CA ALA A 270 -0.54 22.04 -3.38
C ALA A 270 0.86 22.42 -2.87
N GLN A 271 1.30 21.85 -1.74
CA GLN A 271 2.65 22.07 -1.19
C GLN A 271 3.76 21.69 -2.20
N TRP A 272 3.64 20.54 -2.85
CA TRP A 272 4.58 20.16 -3.93
C TRP A 272 4.47 21.08 -5.15
N SER A 273 3.25 21.52 -5.50
CA SER A 273 3.01 22.45 -6.61
C SER A 273 3.67 23.80 -6.38
N GLU A 274 3.61 24.34 -5.17
CA GLU A 274 4.31 25.57 -4.80
C GLU A 274 5.83 25.41 -4.95
N MET A 275 6.40 24.25 -4.59
CA MET A 275 7.83 23.99 -4.79
C MET A 275 8.24 23.93 -6.26
N CYS A 276 7.37 23.43 -7.15
CA CYS A 276 7.63 23.44 -8.59
C CYS A 276 7.65 24.84 -9.22
N LEU A 277 7.01 25.82 -8.59
CA LEU A 277 7.01 27.21 -9.07
C LEU A 277 8.29 27.98 -8.69
N LEU A 278 9.13 27.41 -7.83
CA LEU A 278 10.39 28.02 -7.43
C LEU A 278 11.38 28.05 -8.61
N PRO A 279 12.23 29.09 -8.72
CA PRO A 279 13.38 29.06 -9.61
C PRO A 279 14.25 27.83 -9.34
N GLU A 280 14.89 27.29 -10.38
CA GLU A 280 15.62 26.01 -10.31
C GLU A 280 16.66 25.94 -9.18
N THR A 281 17.37 27.05 -8.91
CA THR A 281 18.32 27.16 -7.79
C THR A 281 17.63 27.03 -6.43
N ALA A 282 16.56 27.80 -6.20
CA ALA A 282 15.77 27.75 -4.96
C ALA A 282 15.08 26.39 -4.76
N LYS A 283 14.58 25.77 -5.84
CA LYS A 283 13.99 24.43 -5.81
C LYS A 283 15.02 23.39 -5.35
N ARG A 284 16.24 23.43 -5.92
CA ARG A 284 17.35 22.54 -5.50
C ARG A 284 17.67 22.70 -4.02
N ASP A 285 17.77 23.94 -3.53
CA ASP A 285 18.07 24.20 -2.12
C ASP A 285 16.96 23.69 -1.20
N ARG A 286 15.69 23.90 -1.60
CA ARG A 286 14.53 23.40 -0.85
C ARG A 286 14.51 21.87 -0.77
N VAL A 287 14.76 21.18 -1.89
CA VAL A 287 14.83 19.70 -1.88
C VAL A 287 16.02 19.21 -1.06
N LYS A 288 17.19 19.86 -1.14
CA LYS A 288 18.34 19.55 -0.27
C LYS A 288 18.00 19.69 1.21
N GLU A 289 17.25 20.73 1.58
CA GLU A 289 16.79 20.94 2.95
C GLU A 289 15.91 19.78 3.44
N LEU A 290 14.96 19.32 2.61
CA LEU A 290 14.16 18.13 2.92
C LEU A 290 15.06 16.90 3.11
N LEU A 291 16.00 16.66 2.18
CA LEU A 291 16.91 15.51 2.22
C LEU A 291 17.82 15.49 3.45
N ARG A 292 18.20 16.66 4.01
CA ARG A 292 18.98 16.71 5.27
C ARG A 292 18.26 16.04 6.43
N HIS A 293 16.92 16.04 6.41
CA HIS A 293 16.10 15.43 7.46
C HIS A 293 15.80 13.95 7.21
N HIS A 294 16.38 13.34 6.18
CA HIS A 294 16.21 11.92 5.91
C HIS A 294 16.81 11.08 7.06
N PRO A 295 16.16 10.03 7.57
CA PRO A 295 16.67 9.24 8.69
C PRO A 295 18.09 8.67 8.45
N SER A 296 18.48 8.37 7.20
CA SER A 296 19.83 7.90 6.88
C SER A 296 20.92 8.99 6.90
N SER A 297 20.56 10.29 6.91
CA SER A 297 21.54 11.38 7.02
C SER A 297 22.23 11.37 8.40
N SER A 298 21.59 10.79 9.41
CA SER A 298 22.19 10.51 10.73
C SER A 298 23.29 9.43 10.70
N LYS A 299 23.43 8.68 9.60
CA LYS A 299 24.51 7.70 9.36
C LYS A 299 25.56 8.17 8.35
N GLY A 300 25.61 9.46 8.01
CA GLY A 300 26.69 10.02 7.20
C GLY A 300 26.62 9.60 5.73
N MET A 301 25.59 10.05 5.01
CA MET A 301 25.58 9.98 3.55
C MET A 301 26.26 11.24 3.01
N HIS A 302 27.54 11.12 2.64
CA HIS A 302 28.22 12.15 1.87
C HIS A 302 27.61 12.21 0.46
N LEU A 303 26.70 13.16 0.25
CA LEU A 303 26.46 13.70 -1.08
C LEU A 303 27.78 14.35 -1.53
N LYS A 304 28.55 13.64 -2.35
CA LYS A 304 29.66 14.22 -3.12
C LYS A 304 29.12 14.84 -4.40
#